data_AF-A0A4V2X250-F1
#
_entry.id   AF-A0A4V2X250-F1
#
_cell.length_a   1.000
_cell.length_b   1.000
_cell.length_c   1.000
_cell.angle_alpha   90.00
_cell.angle_beta   90.00
_cell.angle_gamma   90.00
#
_symmetry.space_group_name_H-M   'P 1'
#
loop_
_entity.id
_entity.type
_entity.pdbx_description
1 polymer ?
#
loop_
_entity_poly.entity_id
_entity_poly.type
_entity_poly.pdbx_seq_one_letter_code
_entity_poly.pdbx_strand_id
1 'polypeptide(L)'
;MLHKIQLFFLFSFLFISFLSAQDNETFAGMACKFISHNRAVLHCELQQKQTLVIQTSDGKELKLLCLWLPQTREEECRLDDAAVSLRQKVDKVLIGYGQTAGNPLFCYYLPTKKIGTIVKIDKLKKYRIPLSLCDYRF
;
A
#
# COMPACT_ATOMS: atom_id res chain seq x y z
N MET A 1 30.36 24.60 -7.11
CA MET A 1 29.06 24.60 -6.38
C MET A 1 28.02 23.64 -6.98
N LEU A 2 28.06 23.32 -8.28
CA LEU A 2 27.10 22.42 -8.95
C LEU A 2 27.01 21.00 -8.34
N HIS A 3 28.15 20.39 -7.97
CA HIS A 3 28.18 19.05 -7.36
C HIS A 3 27.60 18.99 -5.94
N LYS A 4 27.70 20.06 -5.14
CA LYS A 4 27.11 20.11 -3.78
C LYS A 4 25.58 20.15 -3.83
N ILE A 5 25.03 20.83 -4.85
CA ILE A 5 23.57 20.93 -5.07
C ILE A 5 23.03 19.59 -5.60
N GLN A 6 23.73 18.95 -6.54
CA GLN A 6 23.37 17.60 -7.02
C GLN A 6 23.40 16.55 -5.91
N LEU A 7 24.41 16.59 -5.04
CA LEU A 7 24.50 15.67 -3.90
C LEU A 7 23.35 15.88 -2.91
N PHE A 8 22.95 17.13 -2.67
CA PHE A 8 21.79 17.45 -1.85
C PHE A 8 20.49 16.91 -2.45
N PHE A 9 20.25 17.12 -3.75
CA PHE A 9 19.08 16.55 -4.44
C PHE A 9 19.06 15.02 -4.43
N LEU A 10 20.22 14.37 -4.62
CA LEU A 10 20.37 12.91 -4.50
C LEU A 10 20.03 12.45 -3.08
N PHE A 11 20.54 13.14 -2.06
CA PHE A 11 20.26 12.81 -0.66
C PHE A 11 18.77 12.99 -0.32
N SER A 12 18.15 14.09 -0.77
CA SER A 12 16.71 14.33 -0.57
C SER A 12 15.85 13.26 -1.26
N PHE A 13 16.18 12.89 -2.50
CA PHE A 13 15.46 11.86 -3.25
C PHE A 13 15.59 10.48 -2.60
N LEU A 14 16.78 10.12 -2.14
CA LEU A 14 17.03 8.86 -1.41
C LEU A 14 16.27 8.84 -0.09
N PHE A 15 16.23 9.95 0.65
CA PHE A 15 15.55 10.03 1.95
C PHE A 15 14.03 9.91 1.82
N ILE A 16 13.43 10.57 0.82
CA ILE A 16 11.98 10.47 0.55
C ILE A 16 11.61 9.05 0.11
N SER A 17 12.44 8.43 -0.73
CA SER A 17 12.21 7.05 -1.19
C SER A 17 12.34 6.03 -0.04
N PHE A 18 13.27 6.27 0.88
CA PHE A 18 13.48 5.41 2.05
C PHE A 18 12.33 5.52 3.05
N LEU A 19 11.83 6.74 3.32
CA LEU A 19 10.64 6.94 4.16
C LEU A 19 9.40 6.27 3.55
N SER A 20 9.19 6.42 2.24
CA SER A 20 8.08 5.78 1.53
C SER A 20 8.13 4.25 1.65
N ALA A 21 9.31 3.64 1.49
CA ALA A 21 9.48 2.19 1.62
C ALA A 21 9.18 1.71 3.05
N GLN A 22 9.69 2.40 4.06
CA GLN A 22 9.46 2.07 5.47
C GLN A 22 7.98 2.22 5.87
N ASP A 23 7.30 3.26 5.39
CA ASP A 23 5.89 3.45 5.65
C ASP A 23 5.02 2.39 4.95
N ASN A 24 5.37 2.02 3.72
CA ASN A 24 4.71 0.92 3.01
C ASN A 24 4.86 -0.41 3.76
N GLU A 25 6.06 -0.72 4.26
CA GLU A 25 6.32 -1.90 5.11
C GLU A 25 5.52 -1.86 6.41
N THR A 26 5.48 -0.70 7.07
CA THR A 26 4.71 -0.50 8.31
C THR A 26 3.22 -0.74 8.08
N PHE A 27 2.66 -0.16 7.01
CA PHE A 27 1.28 -0.36 6.62
C PHE A 27 1.00 -1.82 6.23
N ALA A 28 1.90 -2.45 5.47
CA ALA A 28 1.76 -3.84 5.05
C ALA A 28 1.79 -4.81 6.25
N GLY A 29 2.67 -4.56 7.22
CA GLY A 29 2.74 -5.34 8.46
C GLY A 29 1.47 -5.20 9.31
N MET A 30 0.91 -3.99 9.40
CA MET A 30 -0.38 -3.75 10.03
C MET A 30 -1.49 -4.52 9.29
N ALA A 31 -1.60 -4.34 7.98
CA ALA A 31 -2.60 -5.02 7.15
C ALA A 31 -2.51 -6.54 7.26
N CYS A 32 -1.29 -7.10 7.20
CA CYS A 32 -1.04 -8.53 7.38
C CYS A 32 -1.61 -9.02 8.72
N LYS A 33 -1.27 -8.35 9.84
CA LYS A 33 -1.79 -8.72 11.15
C LYS A 33 -3.31 -8.76 11.16
N PHE A 34 -3.99 -7.75 10.64
CA PHE A 34 -5.45 -7.75 10.66
C PHE A 34 -6.08 -8.79 9.74
N ILE A 35 -5.57 -8.93 8.51
CA ILE A 35 -6.07 -9.89 7.53
C ILE A 35 -5.90 -11.33 8.03
N SER A 36 -4.79 -11.65 8.69
CA SER A 36 -4.56 -12.98 9.29
C SER A 36 -5.59 -13.36 10.37
N HIS A 37 -6.28 -12.40 10.99
CA HIS A 37 -7.34 -12.68 11.98
C HIS A 37 -8.72 -12.88 11.35
N ASN A 38 -8.84 -12.74 10.02
CA ASN A 38 -10.08 -12.96 9.32
C ASN A 38 -10.39 -14.46 9.20
N ARG A 39 -11.62 -14.87 9.53
CA ARG A 39 -12.03 -16.29 9.50
C ARG A 39 -12.02 -16.92 8.10
N ALA A 40 -12.09 -16.10 7.05
CA ALA A 40 -12.01 -16.56 5.66
C ALA A 40 -10.58 -16.71 5.15
N VAL A 41 -9.57 -16.34 5.97
CA VAL A 41 -8.15 -16.43 5.62
C VAL A 41 -7.52 -17.58 6.40
N LEU A 42 -6.94 -18.55 5.68
CA LEU A 42 -6.18 -19.64 6.27
C LEU A 42 -4.74 -19.23 6.59
N HIS A 43 -4.16 -18.44 5.69
CA HIS A 43 -2.78 -18.00 5.79
C HIS A 43 -2.63 -16.62 5.16
N CYS A 44 -1.87 -15.75 5.80
CA CYS A 44 -1.49 -14.45 5.25
C CYS A 44 -0.06 -14.15 5.67
N GLU A 45 0.82 -13.93 4.69
CA GLU A 45 2.24 -13.69 4.87
C GLU A 45 2.64 -12.39 4.15
N LEU A 46 3.44 -11.58 4.85
CA LEU A 46 4.14 -10.45 4.25
C LEU A 46 5.41 -10.96 3.57
N GLN A 47 5.42 -10.94 2.24
CA GLN A 47 6.63 -11.16 1.45
C GLN A 47 7.45 -9.87 1.33
N GLN A 48 8.64 -9.97 0.73
CA GLN A 48 9.57 -8.85 0.57
C GLN A 48 8.88 -7.56 0.08
N LYS A 49 9.29 -6.43 0.68
CA LYS A 49 8.75 -5.08 0.47
C LYS A 49 7.35 -4.93 1.09
N GLN A 50 6.31 -4.91 0.27
CA GLN A 50 4.96 -4.52 0.68
C GLN A 50 3.88 -5.40 0.03
N THR A 51 4.21 -6.65 -0.30
CA THR A 51 3.28 -7.59 -0.94
C THR A 51 2.84 -8.66 0.05
N LEU A 52 1.54 -8.82 0.21
CA LEU A 52 0.95 -9.92 0.98
C LEU A 52 0.54 -11.05 0.05
N VAL A 53 0.80 -12.28 0.48
CA VAL A 53 0.19 -13.48 -0.09
C VAL A 53 -0.86 -13.98 0.87
N ILE A 54 -2.09 -14.06 0.41
CA ILE A 54 -3.26 -14.44 1.20
C ILE A 54 -3.81 -15.73 0.62
N GLN A 55 -3.91 -16.76 1.45
CA GLN A 55 -4.61 -18.00 1.13
C GLN A 55 -5.95 -18.00 1.86
N THR A 56 -7.03 -18.08 1.10
CA THR A 56 -8.40 -18.09 1.64
C THR A 56 -8.88 -19.52 1.92
N SER A 57 -9.92 -19.63 2.74
CA SER A 57 -10.51 -20.91 3.15
C SER A 57 -11.14 -21.72 2.01
N ASP A 58 -11.47 -21.06 0.89
CA ASP A 58 -11.91 -21.71 -0.35
C ASP A 58 -10.76 -22.18 -1.26
N GLY A 59 -9.51 -22.09 -0.78
CA GLY A 59 -8.32 -22.60 -1.47
C GLY A 59 -7.73 -21.66 -2.52
N LYS A 60 -8.22 -20.41 -2.62
CA LYS A 60 -7.63 -19.41 -3.53
C LYS A 60 -6.41 -18.75 -2.92
N GLU A 61 -5.45 -18.43 -3.77
CA GLU A 61 -4.33 -17.56 -3.44
C GLU A 61 -4.55 -16.18 -4.06
N LEU A 62 -4.28 -15.13 -3.29
CA LEU A 62 -4.38 -13.74 -3.71
C LEU A 62 -3.08 -13.01 -3.38
N LYS A 63 -2.52 -12.31 -4.37
CA LYS A 63 -1.39 -11.39 -4.16
C LYS A 63 -1.90 -9.97 -4.04
N LEU A 64 -1.61 -9.35 -2.89
CA LEU A 64 -2.08 -8.03 -2.52
C LEU A 64 -0.91 -7.08 -2.31
N LEU A 65 -0.85 -6.01 -3.10
CA LEU A 65 0.13 -4.94 -2.87
C LEU A 65 -0.42 -3.94 -1.84
N CYS A 66 0.33 -3.69 -0.77
CA CYS A 66 0.02 -2.67 0.22
C CYS A 66 0.73 -1.36 -0.14
N LEU A 67 -0.01 -0.25 -0.18
CA LEU A 67 0.52 1.08 -0.45
C LEU A 67 0.07 2.05 0.64
N TRP A 68 1.01 2.83 1.16
CA TRP A 68 0.76 3.92 2.07
C TRP A 68 0.75 5.25 1.31
N LEU A 69 -0.31 6.02 1.46
CA LEU A 69 -0.42 7.37 0.93
C LEU A 69 -0.57 8.37 2.10
N PRO A 70 0.42 9.23 2.36
CA PRO A 70 0.29 10.22 3.41
C PRO A 70 -0.80 11.24 3.06
N GLN A 71 -1.49 11.74 4.06
CA GLN A 71 -2.47 12.81 3.92
C GLN A 71 -1.77 14.12 3.54
N THR A 72 -1.86 14.50 2.26
CA THR A 72 -1.34 15.76 1.73
C THR A 72 -2.48 16.69 1.29
N ARG A 73 -2.15 17.97 1.07
CA ARG A 73 -3.11 18.98 0.57
C ARG A 73 -3.55 18.74 -0.88
N GLU A 74 -2.71 18.07 -1.67
CA GLU A 74 -2.92 17.90 -3.10
C GLU A 74 -3.90 16.76 -3.41
N GLU A 75 -4.25 15.91 -2.43
CA GLU A 75 -5.11 14.72 -2.56
C GLU A 75 -4.76 13.79 -3.75
N GLU A 76 -3.56 13.96 -4.29
CA GLU A 76 -2.98 13.20 -5.38
C GLU A 76 -1.59 12.71 -4.95
N CYS A 77 -1.26 11.48 -5.32
CA CYS A 77 0.03 10.88 -5.05
C CYS A 77 0.53 10.15 -6.28
N ARG A 78 1.81 10.36 -6.62
CA ARG A 78 2.48 9.63 -7.69
C ARG A 78 3.18 8.41 -7.09
N LEU A 79 2.86 7.23 -7.64
CA LEU A 79 3.56 6.01 -7.30
C LEU A 79 4.98 6.04 -7.89
N ASP A 80 5.95 5.58 -7.09
CA ASP A 80 7.31 5.36 -7.55
C ASP A 80 7.42 4.16 -8.50
N ASP A 81 8.54 4.05 -9.20
CA ASP A 81 8.75 3.00 -10.20
C ASP A 81 8.77 1.58 -9.59
N ALA A 82 9.16 1.46 -8.32
CA ALA A 82 9.15 0.18 -7.60
C ALA A 82 7.72 -0.30 -7.32
N ALA A 83 6.86 0.59 -6.82
CA ALA A 83 5.44 0.34 -6.61
C ALA A 83 4.72 0.07 -7.93
N VAL A 84 5.03 0.80 -9.01
CA VAL A 84 4.48 0.53 -10.35
C VAL A 84 4.89 -0.85 -10.85
N SER A 85 6.15 -1.26 -10.65
CA SER A 85 6.66 -2.57 -11.06
C SER A 85 6.03 -3.71 -10.26
N LEU A 86 5.87 -3.53 -8.95
CA LEU A 86 5.19 -4.50 -8.08
C LEU A 86 3.71 -4.63 -8.44
N ARG A 87 3.06 -3.50 -8.71
CA ARG A 87 1.64 -3.43 -9.09
C ARG A 87 1.35 -4.34 -10.28
N GLN A 88 2.24 -4.43 -11.27
CA GLN A 88 2.04 -5.31 -12.44
C GLN A 88 2.02 -6.82 -12.11
N LYS A 89 2.46 -7.23 -10.92
CA LYS A 89 2.63 -8.63 -10.51
C LYS A 89 1.61 -9.11 -9.48
N VAL A 90 0.64 -8.26 -9.12
CA VAL A 90 -0.36 -8.53 -8.07
C VAL A 90 -1.79 -8.40 -8.57
N ASP A 91 -2.71 -9.12 -7.93
CA ASP A 91 -4.12 -9.16 -8.31
C ASP A 91 -4.89 -7.91 -7.86
N LYS A 92 -4.54 -7.44 -6.65
CA LYS A 92 -5.25 -6.41 -5.92
C LYS A 92 -4.27 -5.47 -5.25
N VAL A 93 -4.77 -4.29 -4.90
CA VAL A 93 -4.04 -3.30 -4.10
C VAL A 93 -4.88 -2.92 -2.90
N LEU A 94 -4.24 -2.83 -1.75
CA LEU A 94 -4.76 -2.23 -0.54
C LEU A 94 -4.01 -0.92 -0.31
N ILE A 95 -4.73 0.18 -0.25
CA ILE A 95 -4.17 1.50 0.02
C ILE A 95 -4.58 1.95 1.41
N GLY A 96 -3.61 2.28 2.25
CA GLY A 96 -3.80 3.05 3.48
C GLY A 96 -3.62 4.52 3.20
N TYR A 97 -4.48 5.35 3.78
CA TYR A 97 -4.40 6.81 3.68
C TYR A 97 -4.57 7.44 5.05
N GLY A 98 -3.71 8.39 5.41
CA GLY A 98 -3.81 9.10 6.68
C GLY A 98 -2.49 9.73 7.11
N GLN A 99 -2.35 9.97 8.41
CA GLN A 99 -1.16 10.59 8.99
C GLN A 99 -0.06 9.57 9.34
N THR A 100 -0.44 8.38 9.81
CA THR A 100 0.51 7.35 10.26
C THR A 100 0.21 6.00 9.62
N ALA A 101 1.24 5.37 9.04
CA ALA A 101 1.10 4.10 8.30
C ALA A 101 0.54 2.95 9.15
N GLY A 102 0.83 2.94 10.46
CA GLY A 102 0.30 1.96 11.40
C GLY A 102 -1.15 2.20 11.84
N ASN A 103 -1.73 3.36 11.52
CA ASN A 103 -3.11 3.72 11.85
C ASN A 103 -3.75 4.55 10.73
N PRO A 104 -4.07 3.92 9.58
CA PRO A 104 -4.69 4.59 8.45
C PRO A 104 -6.02 5.24 8.87
N LEU A 105 -6.25 6.47 8.41
CA LEU A 105 -7.56 7.10 8.52
C LEU A 105 -8.58 6.37 7.64
N PHE A 106 -8.19 5.99 6.42
CA PHE A 106 -9.01 5.22 5.49
C PHE A 106 -8.20 4.11 4.83
N CYS A 107 -8.85 2.99 4.55
CA CYS A 107 -8.32 1.94 3.70
C CYS A 107 -9.17 1.82 2.42
N TYR A 108 -8.51 1.52 1.30
CA TYR A 108 -9.15 1.32 0.00
C TYR A 108 -8.68 0.00 -0.61
N TYR A 109 -9.62 -0.84 -1.04
CA TYR A 109 -9.31 -2.14 -1.64
C TYR A 109 -9.88 -2.21 -3.05
N LEU A 110 -9.00 -2.45 -4.03
CA LEU A 110 -9.38 -2.39 -5.44
C LEU A 110 -8.52 -3.27 -6.34
N PRO A 111 -9.04 -3.67 -7.51
CA PRO A 111 -8.24 -4.34 -8.52
C PRO A 111 -7.09 -3.46 -9.01
N THR A 112 -5.92 -4.05 -9.18
CA THR A 112 -4.69 -3.42 -9.69
C THR A 112 -4.91 -2.61 -10.97
N LYS A 113 -5.79 -3.07 -11.86
CA LYS A 113 -6.13 -2.42 -13.14
C LYS A 113 -6.84 -1.07 -12.98
N LYS A 114 -7.37 -0.77 -11.78
CA LYS A 114 -8.08 0.49 -11.47
C LYS A 114 -7.16 1.56 -10.88
N ILE A 115 -5.89 1.24 -10.66
CA ILE A 115 -4.85 2.18 -10.23
C ILE A 115 -3.97 2.54 -11.41
N GLY A 116 -3.70 3.84 -11.58
CA GLY A 116 -2.67 4.35 -12.47
C GLY A 116 -1.41 4.74 -11.71
N THR A 117 -0.43 5.31 -12.40
CA THR A 117 0.78 5.87 -11.77
C THR A 117 0.48 7.08 -10.90
N ILE A 118 -0.58 7.82 -11.21
CA ILE A 118 -1.10 8.91 -10.39
C ILE A 118 -2.39 8.44 -9.74
N VAL A 119 -2.42 8.49 -8.41
CA VAL A 119 -3.55 8.09 -7.57
C VAL A 119 -4.21 9.33 -7.03
N LYS A 120 -5.52 9.48 -7.26
CA LYS A 120 -6.33 10.58 -6.71
C LYS A 120 -7.25 10.04 -5.62
N ILE A 121 -7.14 10.54 -4.39
CA ILE A 121 -7.87 10.02 -3.22
C ILE A 121 -9.39 10.10 -3.43
N ASP A 122 -9.87 11.19 -4.04
CA ASP A 122 -11.28 11.35 -4.42
C ASP A 122 -11.82 10.19 -5.27
N LYS A 123 -11.01 9.68 -6.21
CA LYS A 123 -11.40 8.55 -7.07
C LYS A 123 -11.41 7.22 -6.32
N LEU A 124 -10.74 7.15 -5.17
CA LEU A 124 -10.69 5.97 -4.32
C LEU A 124 -11.89 5.85 -3.37
N LYS A 125 -12.63 6.93 -3.10
CA LYS A 125 -13.74 6.96 -2.13
C LYS A 125 -14.75 5.82 -2.31
N LYS A 126 -15.04 5.42 -3.55
CA LYS A 126 -15.94 4.30 -3.88
C LYS A 126 -15.39 2.90 -3.57
N TYR A 127 -14.08 2.78 -3.37
CA TYR A 127 -13.38 1.56 -2.99
C TYR A 127 -13.04 1.53 -1.50
N ARG A 128 -13.55 2.50 -0.73
CA ARG A 128 -13.30 2.61 0.70
C ARG A 128 -13.88 1.40 1.41
N ILE A 129 -13.10 0.89 2.34
CA ILE A 129 -13.48 -0.28 3.13
C ILE A 129 -13.63 0.15 4.61
N PRO A 130 -14.64 -0.34 5.34
CA PRO A 130 -14.78 -0.06 6.78
C PRO A 130 -13.53 -0.50 7.56
N LEU A 131 -13.12 0.27 8.56
CA LEU A 131 -11.85 0.06 9.28
C LEU A 131 -11.80 -1.24 10.12
N SER A 132 -12.87 -2.05 10.18
CA SER A 132 -12.75 -3.43 10.67
C SER A 132 -12.15 -4.34 9.59
N LEU A 133 -10.82 -4.29 9.46
CA LEU A 133 -10.03 -5.21 8.62
C LEU A 133 -10.31 -6.70 8.93
N CYS A 134 -10.92 -6.99 10.07
CA CYS A 134 -11.29 -8.34 10.52
C CYS A 134 -12.53 -8.95 9.83
N ASP A 135 -13.36 -8.17 9.10
CA ASP A 135 -14.66 -8.66 8.60
C ASP A 135 -14.75 -8.87 7.08
N TYR A 136 -13.64 -8.72 6.34
CA TYR A 136 -13.64 -8.89 4.88
C TYR A 136 -13.90 -10.33 4.43
N ARG A 137 -14.88 -10.52 3.54
CA ARG A 137 -15.02 -11.76 2.76
C ARG A 137 -14.12 -11.60 1.52
N PHE A 138 -12.98 -12.27 1.52
CA PHE A 138 -12.05 -12.34 0.38
C PHE A 138 -12.59 -13.28 -0.70
#